data_AF-A0A177L8R1-F1
#
_entry.id   AF-A0A177L8R1-F1
#
_cell.length_a   1.000
_cell.length_b   1.000
_cell.length_c   1.000
_cell.angle_alpha   90.00
_cell.angle_beta   90.00
_cell.angle_gamma   90.00
#
_symmetry.space_group_name_H-M   'P 1'
#
loop_
_entity.id
_entity.type
_entity.pdbx_description
1 polymer ?
#
loop_
_entity_poly.entity_id
_entity_poly.type
_entity_poly.pdbx_seq_one_letter_code
_entity_poly.pdbx_strand_id
1 'polypeptide(L)'
;MKFYGHGIVWDKDNDKALCTFENGEYETDDQRAIDLLTEAGFEHDAEEPKSITEMGVPDLKKLAKQQGIEGYSKMDKEELLAVLVSE
;
A
#
# COMPACT_ATOMS: atom_id res chain seq x y z
N MET A 1 5.69 -12.13 5.97
CA MET A 1 5.57 -10.97 5.06
C MET A 1 6.90 -10.82 4.33
N LYS A 2 6.91 -10.62 3.02
CA LYS A 2 8.15 -10.34 2.28
C LYS A 2 8.16 -8.90 1.84
N PHE A 3 9.22 -8.18 2.14
CA PHE A 3 9.48 -6.82 1.71
C PHE A 3 10.62 -6.82 0.68
N TYR A 4 10.58 -5.86 -0.22
CA TYR A 4 11.55 -5.67 -1.28
C TYR A 4 12.21 -4.30 -1.12
N GLY A 5 13.53 -4.26 -1.19
CA GLY A 5 14.28 -3.05 -0.90
C GLY A 5 15.78 -3.24 -0.99
N HIS A 6 16.56 -2.22 -0.67
CA HIS A 6 18.02 -2.31 -0.69
C HIS A 6 18.62 -1.61 0.54
N GLY A 7 19.61 -2.25 1.16
CA GLY A 7 20.35 -1.69 2.29
C GLY A 7 19.84 -2.16 3.66
N ILE A 8 20.10 -1.34 4.68
CA ILE A 8 19.75 -1.61 6.08
C ILE A 8 18.72 -0.59 6.52
N VAL A 9 17.56 -1.06 6.99
CA VAL A 9 16.53 -0.23 7.62
C VAL A 9 16.90 -0.02 9.08
N TRP A 10 16.87 1.23 9.53
CA TRP A 10 17.20 1.60 10.90
C TRP A 10 15.93 1.83 11.72
N ASP A 11 15.86 1.20 12.89
CA ASP A 11 14.81 1.40 13.87
C ASP A 11 15.18 2.60 14.77
N LYS A 12 14.39 3.68 14.67
CA LYS A 12 14.62 4.91 15.42
C LYS A 12 14.30 4.76 16.91
N ASP A 13 13.37 3.86 17.26
CA ASP A 13 12.90 3.66 18.64
C ASP A 13 13.90 2.86 19.49
N ASN A 14 14.62 1.93 18.86
CA ASN A 14 15.53 1.01 19.54
C ASN A 14 17.02 1.30 19.22
N ASP A 15 17.31 2.36 18.46
CA ASP A 15 18.65 2.77 18.01
C ASP A 15 19.47 1.58 17.45
N LYS A 16 18.80 0.74 16.65
CA LYS A 16 19.38 -0.48 16.08
C LYS A 16 18.91 -0.72 14.66
N ALA A 17 19.65 -1.53 13.89
CA ALA A 17 19.17 -1.99 12.60
C ALA A 17 17.87 -2.80 12.78
N LEU A 18 16.79 -2.35 12.13
CA LEU A 18 15.50 -3.04 12.08
C LEU A 18 15.66 -4.32 11.26
N CYS A 19 16.10 -4.15 10.02
CA CYS A 19 16.27 -5.23 9.07
C CYS A 19 17.33 -4.90 8.03
N THR A 20 17.91 -5.96 7.45
CA THR A 20 18.83 -5.86 6.32
C THR A 20 18.21 -6.61 5.16
N PHE A 21 18.08 -5.95 4.01
CA PHE A 21 17.63 -6.63 2.80
C PHE A 21 18.76 -7.49 2.26
N GLU A 22 18.59 -8.81 2.29
CA GLU A 22 19.52 -9.75 1.66
C GLU A 22 19.06 -10.05 0.23
N ASN A 23 19.92 -9.80 -0.76
CA ASN A 23 19.58 -9.95 -2.19
C ASN A 23 18.39 -9.11 -2.68
N GLY A 24 18.05 -8.05 -1.96
CA GLY A 24 16.94 -7.18 -2.33
C GLY A 24 15.60 -7.59 -1.70
N GLU A 25 15.60 -8.62 -0.87
CA GLU A 25 14.42 -9.22 -0.25
C GLU A 25 14.60 -9.26 1.28
N TYR A 26 13.50 -9.10 2.01
CA TYR A 26 13.47 -9.23 3.46
C TYR A 26 12.19 -9.93 3.88
N GLU A 27 12.31 -11.16 4.37
CA GLU A 27 11.18 -11.92 4.90
C GLU A 27 11.13 -11.76 6.42
N THR A 28 9.98 -11.31 6.93
CA THR A 28 9.72 -11.20 8.36
C THR A 28 8.26 -11.48 8.69
N ASP A 29 8.00 -12.10 9.83
CA ASP A 29 6.66 -12.23 10.42
C ASP A 29 6.42 -11.29 11.61
N ASP A 30 7.44 -10.53 12.03
CA ASP A 30 7.31 -9.55 13.10
C ASP A 30 6.35 -8.42 12.72
N GLN A 31 5.21 -8.35 13.39
CA GLN A 31 4.21 -7.28 13.17
C GLN A 31 4.82 -5.88 13.28
N ARG A 32 5.81 -5.70 14.17
CA ARG A 32 6.49 -4.41 14.37
C ARG A 32 7.35 -4.03 13.17
N ALA A 33 8.08 -5.00 12.61
CA ALA A 33 8.88 -4.78 11.41
C ALA A 33 7.96 -4.54 10.20
N ILE A 34 6.85 -5.29 10.11
CA ILE A 34 5.83 -5.11 9.08
C ILE A 34 5.28 -3.68 9.11
N ASP A 35 4.80 -3.23 10.26
CA ASP A 35 4.21 -1.89 10.44
C ASP A 35 5.20 -0.78 10.08
N LEU A 36 6.44 -0.85 10.58
CA LEU A 36 7.51 0.10 10.23
C LEU A 36 7.84 0.12 8.74
N LEU A 37 7.90 -1.05 8.10
CA LEU A 37 8.23 -1.16 6.69
C LEU A 37 7.07 -0.69 5.79
N THR A 38 5.84 -0.99 6.18
CA THR A 38 4.60 -0.50 5.58
C THR A 38 4.48 1.02 5.72
N GLU A 39 4.66 1.58 6.93
CA GLU A 39 4.65 3.03 7.18
C GLU A 39 5.77 3.75 6.42
N ALA A 40 6.94 3.12 6.29
CA ALA A 40 8.05 3.64 5.51
C ALA A 40 7.84 3.53 3.99
N GLY A 41 6.78 2.85 3.53
CA GLY A 41 6.41 2.72 2.12
C GLY A 41 7.28 1.72 1.33
N PHE A 42 7.82 0.69 1.99
CA PHE A 42 8.54 -0.37 1.29
C PHE A 42 7.59 -1.30 0.54
N GLU A 43 7.97 -1.69 -0.68
CA GLU A 43 7.20 -2.62 -1.49
C GLU A 43 7.18 -4.01 -0.83
N HIS A 44 6.03 -4.67 -0.75
CA HIS A 44 5.91 -5.97 -0.11
C HIS A 44 4.89 -6.91 -0.75
N ASP A 45 5.15 -8.20 -0.63
CA ASP A 45 4.38 -9.29 -1.25
C ASP A 45 3.03 -9.52 -0.56
N ALA A 46 2.86 -8.99 0.66
CA ALA A 46 1.54 -8.96 1.23
C ALA A 46 0.71 -7.88 0.54
N GLU A 47 -0.45 -8.29 0.05
CA GLU A 47 -1.46 -7.43 -0.54
C GLU A 47 -1.85 -6.31 0.42
N GLU A 48 -1.10 -5.20 0.41
CA GLU A 48 -1.58 -3.94 0.97
C GLU A 48 -2.88 -3.61 0.26
N PRO A 49 -3.86 -3.03 0.96
CA PRO A 49 -4.97 -2.39 0.28
C PRO A 49 -4.35 -1.27 -0.54
N LYS A 50 -4.07 -1.53 -1.83
CA LYS A 50 -3.73 -0.51 -2.82
C LYS A 50 -4.71 0.60 -2.59
N SER A 51 -4.22 1.69 -1.99
CA SER A 51 -5.06 2.83 -1.72
C SER A 51 -5.68 3.16 -3.06
N ILE A 52 -7.00 3.20 -3.10
CA ILE A 52 -7.78 3.40 -4.33
C ILE A 52 -7.20 4.57 -5.14
N THR A 53 -6.58 5.54 -4.45
CA THR A 53 -5.82 6.70 -4.96
C THR A 53 -4.72 6.35 -5.97
N GLU A 54 -4.05 5.21 -5.82
CA GLU A 54 -2.98 4.74 -6.72
C GLU A 54 -3.52 3.88 -7.87
N MET A 55 -4.76 3.42 -7.78
CA MET A 55 -5.39 2.67 -8.86
C MET A 55 -5.66 3.59 -10.07
N GLY A 56 -5.47 3.04 -11.27
CA GLY A 56 -5.81 3.75 -12.50
C GLY A 56 -7.30 4.05 -12.57
N VAL A 57 -7.67 5.13 -13.28
CA VAL A 57 -9.08 5.45 -13.64
C VAL A 57 -9.89 4.22 -14.08
N PRO A 58 -9.38 3.29 -14.91
CA PRO A 58 -10.15 2.09 -15.27
C PRO A 58 -10.48 1.18 -14.08
N ASP A 59 -9.59 1.02 -13.12
CA ASP A 59 -9.81 0.18 -11.94
C ASP A 59 -10.75 0.87 -10.94
N LEU A 60 -10.63 2.19 -10.78
CA LEU A 60 -11.56 3.00 -10.00
C LEU A 60 -13.00 2.91 -10.53
N LYS A 61 -13.18 2.96 -11.86
CA LYS A 61 -14.50 2.80 -12.49
C LYS A 61 -15.08 1.40 -12.27
N LYS A 62 -14.25 0.35 -12.25
CA LYS A 62 -14.71 -1.01 -11.95
C LYS A 62 -15.18 -1.12 -10.50
N LEU A 63 -14.40 -0.60 -9.55
CA LEU A 63 -14.76 -0.57 -8.14
C LEU A 63 -16.06 0.20 -7.90
N ALA A 64 -16.20 1.37 -8.51
CA ALA A 64 -17.41 2.17 -8.41
C ALA A 64 -18.65 1.47 -8.97
N LYS A 65 -18.49 0.75 -10.09
CA LYS A 65 -19.56 -0.09 -10.64
C LYS A 65 -19.94 -1.24 -9.70
N GLN A 66 -18.95 -1.89 -9.06
CA GLN A 66 -19.20 -2.97 -8.09
C GLN A 66 -19.89 -2.48 -6.82
N GLN A 67 -19.58 -1.26 -6.37
CA GLN A 67 -20.29 -0.60 -5.26
C GLN A 67 -21.69 -0.09 -5.65
N GLY A 68 -22.03 -0.08 -6.94
CA GLY A 68 -23.33 0.42 -7.42
C GLY A 68 -23.41 1.94 -7.51
N ILE A 69 -22.27 2.63 -7.58
CA ILE A 69 -22.23 4.10 -7.74
C ILE A 69 -22.71 4.45 -9.15
N GLU A 70 -23.85 5.10 -9.27
CA GLU A 70 -24.39 5.55 -10.56
C GLU A 70 -23.70 6.84 -11.01
N GLY A 71 -23.37 6.95 -12.29
CA GLY A 71 -22.67 8.12 -12.84
C GLY A 71 -21.14 8.02 -12.85
N TYR A 72 -20.56 6.93 -12.32
CA TYR A 72 -19.11 6.66 -12.33
C TYR A 72 -18.44 6.82 -13.70
N SER A 73 -19.15 6.54 -14.79
CA SER A 73 -18.63 6.68 -16.16
C SER A 73 -18.32 8.13 -16.54
N LYS A 74 -19.05 9.09 -15.97
CA LYS A 74 -18.90 10.54 -16.21
C LYS A 74 -18.03 11.22 -15.15
N MET A 75 -17.67 10.53 -14.07
CA MET A 75 -16.83 11.05 -13.00
C MET A 75 -15.34 10.95 -13.37
N ASP A 76 -14.57 11.94 -12.93
CA ASP A 76 -13.12 12.00 -13.03
C ASP A 76 -12.44 11.19 -11.91
N LYS A 77 -11.12 10.99 -12.02
CA LYS A 77 -10.34 10.19 -11.07
C LYS A 77 -10.61 10.64 -9.62
N GLU A 78 -10.59 11.94 -9.40
CA GLU A 78 -10.73 12.56 -8.07
C GLU A 78 -12.13 12.35 -7.49
N GLU A 79 -13.18 12.51 -8.31
CA GLU A 79 -14.57 12.29 -7.91
C GLU A 79 -14.83 10.80 -7.59
N LEU A 80 -14.31 9.89 -8.42
CA LEU A 80 -14.40 8.45 -8.17
C LEU A 80 -13.73 8.08 -6.84
N LEU A 81 -12.56 8.67 -6.57
CA LEU A 81 -11.85 8.49 -5.30
C LEU A 81 -12.64 9.04 -4.13
N ALA A 82 -13.16 10.26 -4.25
CA ALA A 82 -13.92 10.90 -3.18
C ALA A 82 -15.17 10.09 -2.79
N VAL A 83 -15.88 9.51 -3.76
CA VAL A 83 -17.06 8.66 -3.50
C VAL A 83 -16.63 7.30 -2.93
N LEU A 84 -15.53 6.72 -3.40
CA LEU A 84 -15.04 5.41 -2.92
C LEU A 84 -14.38 5.48 -1.54
N VAL A 85 -13.83 6.64 -1.14
CA VAL A 85 -13.19 6.88 0.17
C VAL A 85 -14.17 7.47 1.19
N SER A 86 -15.33 7.97 0.77
CA SER A 86 -16.37 8.45 1.69
C SER A 86 -17.13 7.27 2.33
N GLU A 87 -16.61 6.78 3.47
CA GLU A 87 -17.37 5.99 4.47
C GLU A 87 -17.92 6.88 5.59
#